data_AF-A0A7C5M0F0-F1
#
_entry.id   AF-A0A7C5M0F0-F1
#
_cell.length_a   1.000
_cell.length_b   1.000
_cell.length_c   1.000
_cell.angle_alpha   90.00
_cell.angle_beta   90.00
_cell.angle_gamma   90.00
#
_symmetry.space_group_name_H-M   'P 1'
#
loop_
_entity.id
_entity.type
_entity.pdbx_description
1 polymer ?
#
loop_
_entity_poly.entity_id
_entity_poly.type
_entity_poly.pdbx_seq_one_letter_code
_entity_poly.pdbx_strand_id
1 'polypeptide(L)'
;GEPSYAKKIDKSEARIDWNRPAQELDWHIRGLSPFPGAWCELPGKKGPERVKIHMSKVEPLHGHPGEVLDDQLLIGCADDALRITRLQPAGKGVMSAEDYLRGRPCPKGTQLS
;
A
#
# COMPACT_ATOMS: atom_id res chain seq x y z
N GLY A 1 -10.82 33.49 -15.62
CA GLY A 1 -10.80 32.10 -15.12
C GLY A 1 -9.37 31.67 -15.11
N GLU A 2 -8.78 31.51 -13.93
CA GLU A 2 -7.38 31.11 -13.83
C GLU A 2 -7.25 29.63 -14.20
N PRO A 3 -6.33 29.27 -15.11
CA PRO A 3 -6.07 27.88 -15.43
C PRO A 3 -5.37 27.22 -14.24
N SER A 4 -6.05 26.29 -13.57
CA SER A 4 -5.42 25.41 -12.60
C SER A 4 -4.39 24.55 -13.33
N TYR A 5 -3.11 24.88 -13.15
CA TYR A 5 -1.98 24.15 -13.72
C TYR A 5 -1.97 22.75 -13.09
N ALA A 6 -2.56 21.76 -13.76
CA ALA A 6 -2.42 20.37 -13.38
C ALA A 6 -0.94 20.01 -13.54
N LYS A 7 -0.18 20.01 -12.42
CA LYS A 7 1.19 19.51 -12.39
C LYS A 7 1.18 18.13 -13.02
N LYS A 8 2.15 17.86 -13.91
CA LYS A 8 2.41 16.53 -14.46
C LYS A 8 2.42 15.56 -13.28
N ILE A 9 1.52 14.58 -13.29
CA ILE A 9 1.45 13.49 -12.31
C ILE A 9 2.84 12.85 -12.28
N ASP A 10 3.64 13.23 -11.29
CA ASP A 10 5.01 12.76 -11.17
C ASP A 10 4.95 11.29 -10.74
N LYS A 11 5.92 10.45 -11.13
CA LYS A 11 5.90 9.01 -10.81
C LYS A 11 5.92 8.74 -9.29
N SER A 12 6.25 9.76 -8.49
CA SER A 12 6.13 9.80 -7.04
C SER A 12 4.67 9.81 -6.54
N GLU A 13 3.70 10.22 -7.35
CA GLU A 13 2.28 10.30 -6.97
C GLU A 13 1.62 8.94 -6.77
N ALA A 14 2.26 7.84 -7.19
CA ALA A 14 1.73 6.50 -6.97
C ALA A 14 2.28 5.81 -5.70
N ARG A 15 3.25 6.42 -4.99
CA ARG A 15 3.74 5.84 -3.73
C ARG A 15 2.69 6.08 -2.64
N ILE A 16 2.36 5.04 -1.89
CA ILE A 16 1.45 5.15 -0.75
C ILE A 16 2.15 5.94 0.35
N ASP A 17 1.51 7.02 0.81
CA ASP A 17 1.91 7.77 2.00
C ASP A 17 1.03 7.35 3.18
N TRP A 18 1.59 6.54 4.07
CA TRP A 18 0.86 6.01 5.24
C TRP A 18 0.45 7.08 6.25
N ASN A 19 0.97 8.30 6.15
CA ASN A 19 0.53 9.44 6.99
C ASN A 19 -0.82 10.03 6.55
N ARG A 20 -1.50 9.40 5.58
CA ARG A 20 -2.84 9.77 5.14
C ARG A 20 -3.88 8.84 5.76
N PRO A 21 -5.15 9.26 5.89
CA PRO A 21 -6.23 8.39 6.36
C PRO A 21 -6.39 7.14 5.48
N ALA A 22 -6.68 5.99 6.10
CA ALA A 22 -6.85 4.72 5.38
C ALA A 22 -7.92 4.83 4.27
N GLN A 23 -9.00 5.58 4.52
CA GLN A 23 -10.06 5.80 3.53
C GLN A 23 -9.57 6.55 2.28
N GLU A 24 -8.70 7.54 2.45
CA GLU A 24 -8.11 8.26 1.31
C GLU A 24 -7.15 7.35 0.53
N LEU A 25 -6.36 6.55 1.23
CA LEU A 25 -5.43 5.60 0.60
C LEU A 25 -6.18 4.52 -0.18
N ASP A 26 -7.29 4.03 0.36
CA ASP A 26 -8.17 3.08 -0.32
C ASP A 26 -8.74 3.66 -1.63
N TRP A 27 -9.18 4.92 -1.63
CA TRP A 27 -9.60 5.62 -2.85
C TRP A 27 -8.43 5.83 -3.82
N HIS A 28 -7.27 6.21 -3.30
CA HIS A 28 -6.07 6.42 -4.09
C HIS A 28 -5.63 5.13 -4.81
N ILE A 29 -5.62 3.99 -4.13
CA ILE A 29 -5.32 2.68 -4.71
C ILE A 29 -6.29 2.35 -5.84
N ARG A 30 -7.60 2.53 -5.61
CA ARG A 30 -8.63 2.28 -6.63
C ARG A 30 -8.49 3.22 -7.83
N GLY A 31 -8.23 4.50 -7.59
CA GLY A 31 -8.09 5.53 -8.62
C GLY A 31 -6.86 5.35 -9.52
N LEU A 32 -5.79 4.73 -9.00
CA LEU A 32 -4.58 4.45 -9.78
C LEU A 32 -4.54 3.03 -10.37
N SER A 33 -5.55 2.20 -10.10
CA SER A 33 -5.59 0.82 -10.60
C SER A 33 -6.21 0.74 -12.00
N PRO A 34 -5.67 -0.07 -12.94
CA PRO A 34 -4.47 -0.90 -12.79
C PRO A 34 -3.16 -0.15 -13.12
N PHE A 35 -3.24 1.06 -13.70
CA PHE A 35 -2.09 1.86 -14.09
C PHE A 35 -2.33 3.35 -13.78
N PRO A 36 -1.37 4.07 -13.15
CA PRO A 36 0.03 3.67 -12.86
C PRO A 36 0.19 2.60 -11.76
N GLY A 37 -0.81 2.46 -10.90
CA GLY A 37 -0.88 1.51 -9.78
C GLY A 37 -0.19 2.04 -8.54
N ALA A 38 -0.95 2.20 -7.45
CA ALA A 38 -0.41 2.56 -6.14
C ALA A 38 0.58 1.50 -5.64
N TRP A 39 1.65 1.89 -4.94
CA TRP A 39 2.70 0.97 -4.52
C TRP A 39 3.34 1.36 -3.18
N CYS A 40 3.89 0.36 -2.49
CA CYS A 40 4.74 0.53 -1.31
C CYS A 40 5.92 -0.44 -1.39
N GLU A 41 6.82 -0.38 -0.42
CA GLU A 41 7.90 -1.35 -0.25
C GLU A 41 7.53 -2.33 0.86
N LEU A 42 7.66 -3.63 0.60
CA LEU A 42 7.47 -4.70 1.59
C LEU A 42 8.78 -5.47 1.79
N PRO A 43 8.98 -6.15 2.94
CA PRO A 43 10.11 -7.05 3.12
C PRO A 43 10.15 -8.13 2.04
N GLY A 44 11.31 -8.25 1.38
CA GLY A 44 11.58 -9.28 0.36
C GLY A 44 12.80 -10.13 0.71
N LYS A 45 13.00 -11.23 -0.03
CA LYS A 45 14.08 -12.19 0.23
C LYS A 45 15.50 -11.61 0.10
N LYS A 46 15.66 -10.53 -0.65
CA LYS A 46 16.95 -9.88 -0.95
C LYS A 46 16.99 -8.42 -0.44
N GLY A 47 16.09 -8.06 0.46
CA GLY A 47 15.84 -6.68 0.89
C GLY A 47 14.43 -6.21 0.52
N PRO A 48 14.10 -4.93 0.82
CA PRO A 48 12.81 -4.35 0.49
C PRO A 48 12.49 -4.49 -0.99
N GLU A 49 11.24 -4.82 -1.31
CA GLU A 49 10.77 -4.93 -2.67
C GLU A 49 9.55 -4.07 -2.92
N ARG A 50 9.50 -3.45 -4.10
CA ARG A 50 8.35 -2.68 -4.54
C ARG A 50 7.20 -3.60 -4.92
N VAL A 51 6.05 -3.33 -4.31
CA VAL A 51 4.82 -4.07 -4.52
C VAL A 51 3.71 -3.11 -4.88
N LYS A 52 3.01 -3.37 -6.00
CA LYS A 52 1.80 -2.62 -6.35
C LYS A 52 0.61 -3.16 -5.57
N ILE A 53 -0.21 -2.29 -5.04
CA ILE A 53 -1.43 -2.66 -4.33
C ILE A 53 -2.60 -2.55 -5.30
N HIS A 54 -3.38 -3.63 -5.41
CA HIS A 54 -4.50 -3.73 -6.34
C HIS A 54 -5.85 -3.68 -5.62
N MET A 55 -5.93 -4.24 -4.41
CA MET A 55 -7.13 -4.21 -3.60
C MET A 55 -6.79 -4.05 -2.12
N SER A 56 -7.57 -3.19 -1.46
CA SER A 56 -7.49 -2.88 -0.03
C SER A 56 -8.86 -2.82 0.61
N LYS A 57 -8.88 -2.85 1.94
CA LYS A 57 -10.07 -2.63 2.77
C LYS A 57 -9.68 -1.79 3.98
N VAL A 58 -10.53 -0.83 4.36
CA VAL A 58 -10.37 -0.06 5.60
C VAL A 58 -10.88 -0.89 6.78
N GLU A 59 -10.12 -0.90 7.87
CA GLU A 59 -10.51 -1.50 9.14
C GLU A 59 -10.41 -0.46 10.27
N PRO A 60 -11.40 -0.37 11.17
CA PRO A 60 -11.43 0.62 12.26
C PRO A 60 -10.47 0.21 13.39
N LEU A 61 -9.18 0.21 13.09
CA LEU A 61 -8.10 -0.10 14.02
C LEU A 61 -7.04 1.00 13.93
N HIS A 62 -6.53 1.43 15.09
CA HIS A 62 -5.50 2.45 15.16
C HIS A 62 -4.11 1.83 15.37
N GLY A 63 -3.10 2.45 14.79
CA GLY A 63 -1.70 2.09 14.92
C GLY A 63 -0.81 3.19 14.36
N HIS A 64 0.51 3.02 14.40
CA HIS A 64 1.39 4.05 13.84
C HIS A 64 1.35 4.03 12.30
N PRO A 65 1.36 5.19 11.62
CA PRO A 65 1.49 5.26 10.17
C PRO A 65 2.64 4.39 9.64
N GLY A 66 2.30 3.45 8.75
CA GLY A 66 3.23 2.53 8.12
C GLY A 66 3.59 1.32 8.98
N GLU A 67 3.11 1.20 10.21
CA GLU A 67 3.32 0.02 11.04
C GLU A 67 2.41 -1.13 10.59
N VAL A 68 2.98 -2.32 10.42
CA VAL A 68 2.22 -3.55 10.20
C VAL A 68 1.60 -4.00 11.53
N LEU A 69 0.29 -3.98 11.64
CA LEU A 69 -0.45 -4.22 12.88
C LEU A 69 -0.73 -5.71 13.15
N ASP A 70 -0.63 -6.55 12.12
CA ASP A 70 -0.75 -8.02 12.20
C ASP A 70 0.02 -8.75 11.09
N ASP A 71 0.07 -10.08 11.15
CA ASP A 71 0.80 -10.91 10.18
C ASP A 71 0.03 -11.09 8.84
N GLN A 72 -0.99 -10.28 8.59
CA GLN A 72 -1.85 -10.33 7.40
C GLN A 72 -1.91 -8.97 6.67
N LEU A 73 -0.83 -8.19 6.75
CA LEU A 73 -0.68 -6.89 6.08
C LEU A 73 -1.80 -5.89 6.41
N LEU A 74 -2.23 -5.82 7.68
CA LEU A 74 -2.93 -4.64 8.19
C LEU A 74 -1.92 -3.54 8.45
N ILE A 75 -2.05 -2.39 7.79
CA ILE A 75 -1.09 -1.29 7.94
C ILE A 75 -1.76 -0.11 8.64
N GLY A 76 -1.15 0.38 9.72
CA GLY A 76 -1.57 1.59 10.40
C GLY A 76 -1.46 2.80 9.48
N CYS A 77 -2.47 3.66 9.52
CA CYS A 77 -2.54 4.90 8.75
C CYS A 77 -2.69 6.09 9.72
N ALA A 78 -2.79 7.32 9.22
CA ALA A 78 -3.04 8.46 10.10
C ALA A 78 -4.41 8.42 10.79
N ASP A 79 -5.38 7.80 10.13
CA ASP A 79 -6.67 7.42 10.71
C ASP A 79 -7.07 6.04 10.17
N ASP A 80 -7.62 5.20 11.05
CA ASP A 80 -7.87 3.78 10.82
C ASP A 80 -6.64 3.00 10.31
N ALA A 81 -6.88 1.78 9.80
CA ALA A 81 -5.87 0.93 9.20
C ALA A 81 -6.33 0.42 7.83
N LEU A 82 -5.34 0.10 6.99
CA LEU A 82 -5.55 -0.36 5.63
C LEU A 82 -5.08 -1.81 5.48
N ARG A 83 -6.03 -2.71 5.25
CA ARG A 83 -5.79 -4.11 4.93
C ARG A 83 -5.44 -4.26 3.46
N ILE A 84 -4.25 -4.76 3.15
CA ILE A 84 -3.90 -5.17 1.78
C ILE A 84 -4.45 -6.58 1.52
N THR A 85 -5.26 -6.75 0.48
CA THR A 85 -5.87 -8.05 0.14
C THR A 85 -5.35 -8.64 -1.17
N ARG A 86 -5.03 -7.79 -2.15
CA ARG A 86 -4.35 -8.19 -3.39
C ARG A 86 -3.24 -7.23 -3.77
N LEU A 87 -2.13 -7.83 -4.21
CA LEU A 87 -0.90 -7.12 -4.51
C LEU A 87 -0.15 -7.77 -5.68
N GLN A 88 0.77 -7.02 -6.28
CA GLN A 88 1.60 -7.47 -7.38
C GLN A 88 3.07 -7.12 -7.10
N PRO A 89 3.91 -8.12 -6.78
CA PRO A 89 5.35 -7.93 -6.67
C PRO A 89 5.97 -7.62 -8.04
N ALA A 90 7.08 -6.89 -8.05
CA ALA A 90 7.82 -6.63 -9.29
C ALA A 90 8.18 -7.94 -10.03
N GLY A 91 7.89 -7.98 -11.33
CA GLY A 91 8.15 -9.16 -12.18
C GLY A 91 7.22 -10.36 -11.94
N LYS A 92 6.16 -10.22 -11.14
CA LYS A 92 5.15 -11.27 -10.90
C LYS A 92 3.74 -10.80 -11.27
N GLY A 93 2.83 -11.77 -11.39
CA GLY A 93 1.40 -11.51 -11.53
C GLY A 93 0.76 -11.03 -10.23
N VAL A 94 -0.47 -10.52 -10.32
CA VAL A 94 -1.29 -10.16 -9.16
C VAL A 94 -1.62 -11.43 -8.36
N MET A 95 -1.52 -11.36 -7.04
CA MET A 95 -1.80 -12.45 -6.12
C MET A 95 -2.48 -11.95 -4.85
N SER A 96 -2.99 -12.89 -4.04
CA SER A 96 -3.53 -12.57 -2.71
C SER A 96 -2.40 -12.18 -1.75
N ALA A 97 -2.74 -11.42 -0.70
CA ALA A 97 -1.81 -11.15 0.39
C ALA A 97 -1.32 -12.45 1.07
N GLU A 98 -2.21 -13.42 1.27
CA GLU A 98 -1.87 -14.72 1.84
C GLU A 98 -0.82 -15.47 1.00
N ASP A 99 -1.01 -15.55 -0.32
CA ASP A 99 -0.06 -16.21 -1.23
C ASP A 99 1.30 -15.52 -1.23
N TYR A 100 1.30 -14.19 -1.15
CA TYR A 100 2.52 -13.40 -1.03
C TYR A 100 3.27 -13.74 0.28
N LEU A 101 2.56 -13.74 1.41
CA LEU A 101 3.10 -13.93 2.74
C LEU A 101 3.69 -15.33 2.96
N ARG A 102 3.16 -16.37 2.30
CA ARG A 102 3.71 -17.75 2.36
C ARG A 102 5.20 -17.83 2.00
N GLY A 103 5.69 -16.94 1.14
CA GLY A 103 7.10 -16.90 0.74
C GLY A 103 7.88 -15.69 1.26
N ARG A 104 7.19 -14.72 1.86
CA ARG A 104 7.68 -13.37 2.19
C ARG A 104 6.94 -12.85 3.42
N PRO A 105 7.22 -13.40 4.61
CA PRO A 105 6.54 -12.97 5.83
C PRO A 105 6.80 -11.49 6.09
N CYS A 106 5.76 -10.81 6.56
CA CYS A 106 5.80 -9.41 6.96
C CYS A 106 5.22 -9.34 8.38
N PRO A 107 6.04 -9.57 9.41
CA PRO A 107 5.55 -9.73 10.77
C PRO A 107 4.99 -8.41 11.33
N LYS A 108 4.09 -8.52 12.30
CA LYS A 108 3.65 -7.39 13.12
C LYS A 108 4.84 -6.56 13.65
N GLY A 109 4.69 -5.24 13.64
CA GLY A 109 5.70 -4.27 14.05
C GLY A 109 6.71 -3.92 12.95
N THR A 110 6.58 -4.49 11.75
CA THR A 110 7.38 -4.04 10.60
C THR A 110 6.99 -2.61 10.24
N GLN A 111 7.99 -1.73 10.10
CA GLN A 111 7.78 -0.36 9.67
C GLN A 111 7.93 -0.24 8.15
N LEU A 112 6.87 0.22 7.50
CA LEU A 112 6.85 0.56 6.08
C LEU A 112 7.15 2.05 5.89
N SER A 113 7.66 2.37 4.70
CA SER A 113 7.95 3.74 4.24
C SER A 113 7.12 4.10 3.02
#